data_AF-A0A496V153-F1
#
_entry.id   AF-A0A496V153-F1
#
_cell.length_a   1.000
_cell.length_b   1.000
_cell.length_c   1.000
_cell.angle_alpha   90.00
_cell.angle_beta   90.00
_cell.angle_gamma   90.00
#
_symmetry.space_group_name_H-M   'P 1'
#
loop_
_entity.id
_entity.type
_entity.pdbx_description
1 polymer ?
#
loop_
_entity_poly.entity_id
_entity_poly.type
_entity_poly.pdbx_seq_one_letter_code
_entity_poly.pdbx_strand_id
1 'polypeptide(L)'
;MGYFQNLTVLSNHYVLSKEENGLQTSWMSLAPMELESSAPHVAAANGVVVVMGAGMGVVLYNMLKRPEVEKVTVVERDPKVIDLLYQAIDIQSWAGIDKLTIEVMDAFDYIPTEKVNYIFVDIWVPVGDKQALPDTQRIQLNVKANVVSWWGQEIDFLRWFNQNRPQKPASLNHYLAWAKEINLPLIEQNNPEYVSWIMAVAQSMFYQNIRRREQKS
;
A
#
# COMPACT_ATOMS: atom_id res chain seq x y z
N MET A 1 -6.49 -26.76 -35.41
CA MET A 1 -7.05 -25.41 -35.21
C MET A 1 -6.50 -24.86 -33.92
N GLY A 2 -5.93 -23.65 -33.93
CA GLY A 2 -5.46 -22.98 -32.71
C GLY A 2 -6.65 -22.52 -31.86
N TYR A 3 -6.50 -22.57 -30.53
CA TYR A 3 -7.52 -22.15 -29.56
C TYR A 3 -7.64 -20.63 -29.43
N PHE A 4 -6.62 -19.88 -29.87
CA PHE A 4 -6.64 -18.44 -29.92
C PHE A 4 -7.50 -17.97 -31.10
N GLN A 5 -8.54 -17.19 -30.83
CA GLN A 5 -9.36 -16.57 -31.86
C GLN A 5 -8.96 -15.12 -32.09
N ASN A 6 -9.12 -14.24 -31.09
CA ASN A 6 -8.94 -12.80 -31.24
C ASN A 6 -8.27 -12.20 -29.99
N LEU A 7 -7.63 -11.04 -30.15
CA LEU A 7 -7.23 -10.18 -29.04
C LEU A 7 -8.43 -9.31 -28.63
N THR A 8 -8.76 -9.28 -27.34
CA THR A 8 -9.84 -8.43 -26.79
C THR A 8 -9.29 -7.66 -25.59
N VAL A 9 -9.58 -6.37 -25.53
CA VAL A 9 -9.27 -5.54 -24.36
C VAL A 9 -10.41 -5.69 -23.36
N LEU A 10 -10.09 -6.18 -22.16
CA LEU A 10 -11.02 -6.25 -21.04
C LEU A 10 -10.90 -4.97 -20.21
N SER A 11 -11.98 -4.21 -20.08
CA SER A 11 -12.04 -2.94 -19.33
C SER A 11 -13.00 -3.03 -18.13
N ASN A 12 -13.01 -4.18 -17.44
CA ASN A 12 -13.94 -4.43 -16.33
C ASN A 12 -13.36 -4.03 -14.97
N HIS A 13 -12.76 -2.85 -14.85
CA HIS A 13 -12.31 -2.32 -13.57
C HIS A 13 -12.72 -0.86 -13.43
N TYR A 14 -13.03 -0.46 -12.20
CA TYR A 14 -13.37 0.91 -11.88
C TYR A 14 -12.09 1.74 -11.78
N VAL A 15 -12.11 2.93 -12.36
CA VAL A 15 -11.02 3.90 -12.34
C VAL A 15 -11.60 5.25 -11.96
N LEU A 16 -11.00 5.92 -10.98
CA LEU A 16 -11.19 7.36 -10.83
C LEU A 16 -10.13 8.07 -11.65
N SER A 17 -10.57 9.01 -12.45
CA SER A 17 -9.69 9.83 -13.28
C SER A 17 -9.62 11.25 -12.75
N LYS A 18 -8.46 11.87 -12.90
CA LYS A 18 -8.28 13.31 -12.74
C LYS A 18 -8.16 13.94 -14.12
N GLU A 19 -8.69 15.16 -14.28
CA GLU A 19 -8.42 15.97 -15.47
C GLU A 19 -7.30 16.96 -15.15
N GLU A 20 -6.21 16.89 -15.91
CA GLU A 20 -5.11 17.85 -15.85
C GLU A 20 -4.78 18.32 -17.26
N ASN A 21 -4.80 19.64 -17.49
CA ASN A 21 -4.50 20.26 -18.79
C ASN A 21 -5.32 19.71 -19.97
N GLY A 22 -6.59 19.34 -19.72
CA GLY A 22 -7.49 18.77 -20.74
C GLY A 22 -7.20 17.31 -21.09
N LEU A 23 -6.32 16.64 -20.35
CA LEU A 23 -6.07 15.21 -20.46
C LEU A 23 -6.65 14.49 -19.23
N GLN A 24 -7.42 13.44 -19.49
CA GLN A 24 -7.93 12.56 -18.46
C GLN A 24 -6.84 11.53 -18.11
N THR A 25 -6.31 11.59 -16.90
CA THR A 25 -5.32 10.64 -16.38
C THR A 25 -5.95 9.76 -15.31
N SER A 26 -5.56 8.49 -15.27
CA SER A 26 -5.96 7.58 -14.19
C SER A 26 -5.35 8.07 -12.88
N TRP A 27 -6.18 8.26 -11.86
CA TRP A 27 -5.76 8.66 -10.52
C TRP A 27 -5.69 7.44 -9.58
N MET A 28 -6.71 6.57 -9.59
CA MET A 28 -6.73 5.30 -8.85
C MET A 28 -7.62 4.27 -9.54
N SER A 29 -7.39 2.98 -9.31
CA SER A 29 -8.22 1.90 -9.84
C SER A 29 -8.62 0.86 -8.79
N LEU A 30 -9.39 -0.15 -9.22
CA LEU A 30 -9.62 -1.41 -8.51
C LEU A 30 -9.04 -2.61 -9.28
N ALA A 31 -7.84 -2.45 -9.83
CA ALA A 31 -7.23 -3.54 -10.58
C ALA A 31 -6.89 -4.71 -9.64
N PRO A 32 -7.00 -5.98 -10.09
CA PRO A 32 -6.69 -7.15 -9.26
C PRO A 32 -5.33 -7.08 -8.57
N MET A 33 -4.33 -6.49 -9.23
CA MET A 33 -3.00 -6.27 -8.66
C MET A 33 -3.02 -5.39 -7.41
N GLU A 34 -3.90 -4.38 -7.34
CA GLU A 34 -4.01 -3.48 -6.18
C GLU A 34 -4.66 -4.21 -4.98
N LEU A 35 -5.62 -5.08 -5.27
CA LEU A 35 -6.23 -5.97 -4.27
C LEU A 35 -5.19 -6.96 -3.70
N GLU A 36 -4.41 -7.58 -4.58
CA GLU A 36 -3.41 -8.59 -4.21
C GLU A 36 -2.23 -7.95 -3.45
N SER A 37 -1.73 -6.80 -3.91
CA SER A 37 -0.61 -6.10 -3.28
C SER A 37 -0.96 -5.49 -1.93
N SER A 38 -2.22 -5.12 -1.68
CA SER A 38 -2.67 -4.60 -0.38
C SER A 38 -2.96 -5.69 0.67
N ALA A 39 -3.22 -6.93 0.25
CA ALA A 39 -3.58 -8.04 1.13
C ALA A 39 -2.61 -8.29 2.32
N PRO A 40 -1.28 -8.35 2.14
CA PRO A 40 -0.37 -8.56 3.27
C PRO A 40 -0.35 -7.41 4.28
N HIS A 41 -0.64 -6.18 3.82
CA HIS A 41 -0.74 -5.00 4.68
C HIS A 41 -2.02 -5.05 5.51
N VAL A 42 -3.15 -5.38 4.88
CA VAL A 42 -4.41 -5.65 5.60
C VAL A 42 -4.19 -6.76 6.64
N ALA A 43 -3.47 -7.83 6.29
CA ALA A 43 -3.19 -8.94 7.20
C ALA A 43 -2.37 -8.55 8.44
N ALA A 44 -1.53 -7.51 8.35
CA ALA A 44 -0.70 -7.02 9.44
C ALA A 44 -1.41 -6.02 10.37
N ALA A 45 -2.55 -5.47 9.96
CA ALA A 45 -3.28 -4.44 10.70
C ALA A 45 -3.93 -4.99 11.99
N ASN A 46 -3.73 -4.29 13.10
CA ASN A 46 -4.34 -4.57 14.42
C ASN A 46 -4.36 -3.31 15.31
N GLY A 47 -5.20 -3.33 16.35
CA GLY A 47 -5.34 -2.26 17.34
C GLY A 47 -5.90 -0.97 16.74
N VAL A 48 -5.30 0.16 17.14
CA VAL A 48 -5.58 1.48 16.57
C VAL A 48 -4.82 1.65 15.25
N VAL A 49 -5.56 1.73 14.16
CA VAL A 49 -5.05 1.79 12.79
C VAL A 49 -5.22 3.19 12.20
N VAL A 50 -4.23 3.68 11.46
CA VAL A 50 -4.36 4.85 10.60
C VAL A 50 -4.10 4.48 9.14
N VAL A 51 -5.00 4.92 8.26
CA VAL A 51 -4.89 4.76 6.81
C VAL A 51 -4.70 6.15 6.19
N MET A 52 -3.56 6.37 5.54
CA MET A 52 -3.26 7.62 4.83
C MET A 52 -3.60 7.43 3.36
N GLY A 53 -4.56 8.21 2.86
CA GLY A 53 -5.16 8.02 1.55
C GLY A 53 -6.31 7.01 1.61
N ALA A 54 -7.52 7.48 1.32
CA ALA A 54 -8.72 6.65 1.39
C ALA A 54 -8.84 5.68 0.20
N GLY A 55 -8.28 6.09 -0.94
CA GLY A 55 -8.43 5.39 -2.21
C GLY A 55 -9.90 5.13 -2.56
N MET A 56 -10.18 3.97 -3.14
CA MET A 56 -11.55 3.49 -3.36
C MET A 56 -12.12 2.70 -2.17
N GLY A 57 -11.48 2.78 -1.00
CA GLY A 57 -11.98 2.20 0.24
C GLY A 57 -11.81 0.70 0.40
N VAL A 58 -11.12 -0.02 -0.49
CA VAL A 58 -10.91 -1.48 -0.34
C VAL A 58 -10.10 -1.84 0.89
N VAL A 59 -8.95 -1.19 1.08
CA VAL A 59 -8.09 -1.46 2.25
C VAL A 59 -8.85 -1.11 3.52
N LEU A 60 -9.51 0.05 3.53
CA LEU A 60 -10.40 0.49 4.62
C LEU A 60 -11.47 -0.55 4.94
N TYR A 61 -12.24 -1.00 3.95
CA TYR A 61 -13.29 -2.01 4.10
C TYR A 61 -12.76 -3.27 4.79
N ASN A 62 -11.62 -3.78 4.32
CA ASN A 62 -11.05 -4.99 4.90
C ASN A 62 -10.53 -4.77 6.32
N MET A 63 -9.92 -3.61 6.61
CA MET A 63 -9.45 -3.29 7.96
C MET A 63 -10.60 -3.13 8.97
N LEU A 64 -11.72 -2.50 8.58
CA LEU A 64 -12.90 -2.37 9.45
C LEU A 64 -13.47 -3.74 9.85
N LYS A 65 -13.46 -4.69 8.90
CA LYS A 65 -13.93 -6.07 9.12
C LYS A 65 -13.01 -6.93 9.97
N ARG A 66 -11.76 -6.52 10.20
CA ARG A 66 -10.83 -7.32 11.01
C ARG A 66 -11.20 -7.24 12.48
N PRO A 67 -11.36 -8.37 13.18
CA PRO A 67 -11.63 -8.37 14.61
C PRO A 67 -10.43 -7.88 15.43
N GLU A 68 -9.21 -8.03 14.93
CA GLU A 68 -7.98 -7.54 15.57
C GLU A 68 -7.83 -6.01 15.48
N VAL A 69 -8.63 -5.35 14.63
CA VAL A 69 -8.65 -3.89 14.49
C VAL A 69 -9.75 -3.31 15.38
N GLU A 70 -9.34 -2.42 16.29
CA GLU A 70 -10.20 -1.79 17.29
C GLU A 70 -10.77 -0.46 16.78
N LYS A 71 -9.94 0.32 16.08
CA LYS A 71 -10.29 1.63 15.53
C LYS A 71 -9.55 1.85 14.21
N VAL A 72 -10.19 2.52 13.26
CA VAL A 72 -9.56 2.96 12.00
C VAL A 72 -9.76 4.46 11.84
N THR A 73 -8.67 5.21 11.74
CA THR A 73 -8.71 6.61 11.29
C THR A 73 -8.26 6.67 9.84
N VAL A 74 -9.10 7.21 8.95
CA VAL A 74 -8.74 7.52 7.56
C VAL A 74 -8.39 8.99 7.47
N VAL A 75 -7.21 9.29 6.93
CA VAL A 75 -6.77 10.64 6.62
C VAL A 75 -6.80 10.80 5.11
N GLU A 76 -7.65 11.71 4.63
CA GLU A 76 -7.83 11.96 3.21
C GLU A 76 -7.86 13.47 2.96
N ARG A 77 -7.13 13.92 1.95
CA ARG A 77 -7.00 15.34 1.65
C ARG A 77 -8.18 15.87 0.84
N ASP A 78 -8.71 15.08 -0.09
CA ASP A 78 -9.81 15.52 -0.96
C ASP A 78 -11.17 15.12 -0.36
N PRO A 79 -12.00 16.07 0.11
CA PRO A 79 -13.34 15.76 0.63
C PRO A 79 -14.22 15.04 -0.40
N LYS A 80 -13.97 15.21 -1.71
CA LYS A 80 -14.74 14.50 -2.75
C LYS A 80 -14.51 12.98 -2.74
N VAL A 81 -13.34 12.52 -2.29
CA VAL A 81 -13.07 11.09 -2.11
C VAL A 81 -13.92 10.55 -0.96
N ILE A 82 -14.07 11.32 0.11
CA ILE A 82 -14.96 10.96 1.22
C ILE A 82 -16.42 10.96 0.77
N ASP A 83 -16.85 11.96 -0.02
CA ASP A 83 -18.20 11.97 -0.60
C ASP A 83 -18.46 10.74 -1.48
N LEU A 84 -17.47 10.32 -2.28
CA LEU A 84 -17.57 9.11 -3.09
C LEU A 84 -17.80 7.87 -2.20
N LEU A 85 -17.04 7.73 -1.11
CA LEU A 85 -17.21 6.63 -0.17
C LEU A 85 -18.63 6.58 0.39
N TYR A 86 -19.17 7.71 0.83
CA TYR A 86 -20.53 7.74 1.41
C TYR A 86 -21.64 7.59 0.37
N GLN A 87 -21.53 8.26 -0.77
CA GLN A 87 -22.65 8.39 -1.71
C GLN A 87 -22.67 7.30 -2.78
N ALA A 88 -21.51 6.86 -3.27
CA ALA A 88 -21.43 5.87 -4.33
C ALA A 88 -21.18 4.45 -3.80
N ILE A 89 -20.40 4.34 -2.72
CA ILE A 89 -19.97 3.04 -2.16
C ILE A 89 -20.84 2.63 -0.96
N ASP A 90 -21.56 3.57 -0.34
CA ASP A 90 -22.41 3.37 0.84
C ASP A 90 -21.66 2.72 2.02
N ILE A 91 -20.57 3.37 2.46
CA ILE A 91 -19.78 2.88 3.60
C ILE A 91 -20.58 2.76 4.91
N GLN A 92 -21.74 3.41 5.03
CA GLN A 92 -22.62 3.28 6.19
C GLN A 92 -23.15 1.85 6.39
N SER A 93 -23.23 1.08 5.30
CA SER A 93 -23.65 -0.32 5.32
C SER A 93 -22.54 -1.29 5.73
N TRP A 94 -21.30 -0.82 5.89
CA TRP A 94 -20.15 -1.69 6.09
C TRP A 94 -20.09 -2.26 7.51
N ALA A 95 -19.72 -3.54 7.60
CA ALA A 95 -19.45 -4.15 8.89
C ALA A 95 -18.21 -3.52 9.54
N GLY A 96 -18.34 -3.14 10.82
CA GLY A 96 -17.28 -2.46 11.57
C GLY A 96 -17.20 -0.95 11.33
N ILE A 97 -18.18 -0.33 10.66
CA ILE A 97 -18.22 1.11 10.40
C ILE A 97 -18.17 1.95 11.68
N ASP A 98 -18.62 1.40 12.82
CA ASP A 98 -18.54 2.02 14.15
C ASP A 98 -17.11 2.26 14.62
N LYS A 99 -16.12 1.57 14.02
CA LYS A 99 -14.69 1.77 14.29
C LYS A 99 -14.08 2.95 13.53
N LEU A 100 -14.80 3.51 12.54
CA LEU A 100 -14.26 4.48 11.60
C LEU A 100 -14.27 5.91 12.17
N THR A 101 -13.14 6.60 12.01
CA THR A 101 -13.00 8.06 12.12
C THR A 101 -12.42 8.58 10.81
N ILE A 102 -12.91 9.71 10.30
CA ILE A 102 -12.38 10.35 9.08
C ILE A 102 -11.84 11.73 9.44
N GLU A 103 -10.63 12.02 8.97
CA GLU A 103 -9.93 13.28 9.13
C GLU A 103 -9.63 13.87 7.74
N VAL A 104 -10.27 14.98 7.39
CA VAL A 104 -10.09 15.63 6.09
C VAL A 104 -8.94 16.62 6.17
N MET A 105 -7.72 16.14 5.88
CA MET A 105 -6.49 16.94 5.96
C MET A 105 -5.35 16.33 5.14
N ASP A 106 -4.24 17.06 5.03
CA ASP A 106 -3.03 16.51 4.42
C ASP A 106 -2.38 15.46 5.34
N ALA A 107 -1.99 14.31 4.77
CA ALA A 107 -1.37 13.21 5.49
C ALA A 107 -0.08 13.64 6.23
N PHE A 108 0.65 14.63 5.72
CA PHE A 108 1.87 15.15 6.35
C PHE A 108 1.61 16.02 7.58
N ASP A 109 0.38 16.46 7.80
CA ASP A 109 0.01 17.32 8.92
C ASP A 109 -0.71 16.54 10.04
N TYR A 110 -1.06 15.27 9.79
CA TYR A 110 -1.78 14.46 10.76
C TYR A 110 -0.92 14.09 11.98
N ILE A 111 -1.47 14.37 13.17
CA ILE A 111 -0.88 14.00 14.46
C ILE A 111 -1.97 13.25 15.26
N PRO A 112 -1.73 11.98 15.65
CA PRO A 112 -2.73 11.22 16.37
C PRO A 112 -2.87 11.73 17.81
N THR A 113 -4.09 11.66 18.34
CA THR A 113 -4.41 12.00 19.74
C THR A 113 -4.19 10.84 20.70
N GLU A 114 -3.95 9.64 20.17
CA GLU A 114 -3.75 8.40 20.91
C GLU A 114 -2.61 7.57 20.30
N LYS A 115 -2.20 6.51 20.99
CA LYS A 115 -1.12 5.64 20.49
C LYS A 115 -1.62 4.82 19.29
N VAL A 116 -0.90 4.91 18.17
CA VAL A 116 -1.21 4.16 16.96
C VAL A 116 -0.44 2.83 16.93
N ASN A 117 -1.16 1.73 16.69
CA ASN A 117 -0.56 0.40 16.55
C ASN A 117 -0.01 0.18 15.15
N TYR A 118 -0.73 0.63 14.12
CA TYR A 118 -0.41 0.32 12.74
C TYR A 118 -0.74 1.49 11.79
N ILE A 119 0.15 1.78 10.85
CA ILE A 119 -0.16 2.66 9.71
C ILE A 119 -0.03 1.93 8.37
N PHE A 120 -0.93 2.29 7.45
CA PHE A 120 -0.82 2.00 6.02
C PHE A 120 -0.88 3.31 5.25
N VAL A 121 0.09 3.52 4.35
CA VAL A 121 0.21 4.73 3.54
C VAL A 121 0.06 4.41 2.05
N ASP A 122 -0.90 5.07 1.41
CA ASP A 122 -1.19 4.92 -0.02
C ASP A 122 -1.71 6.26 -0.59
N ILE A 123 -0.77 7.16 -0.90
CA ILE A 123 -1.07 8.54 -1.36
C ILE A 123 -0.46 8.85 -2.73
N TRP A 124 0.05 7.85 -3.44
CA TRP A 124 0.75 8.01 -4.72
C TRP A 124 -0.02 7.39 -5.87
N VAL A 125 0.24 7.87 -7.08
CA VAL A 125 -0.40 7.34 -8.30
C VAL A 125 0.31 6.07 -8.80
N PRO A 126 1.65 6.03 -8.95
CA PRO A 126 2.32 4.80 -9.38
C PRO A 126 2.70 3.92 -8.18
N VAL A 127 2.48 2.60 -8.34
CA VAL A 127 3.04 1.60 -7.42
C VAL A 127 4.56 1.74 -7.36
N GLY A 128 5.12 1.77 -6.15
CA GLY A 128 6.56 1.87 -5.96
C GLY A 128 7.13 3.22 -6.39
N ASP A 129 6.34 4.30 -6.27
CA ASP A 129 6.82 5.67 -6.39
C ASP A 129 8.10 5.85 -5.55
N LYS A 130 9.10 6.55 -6.10
CA LYS A 130 10.35 6.81 -5.37
C LYS A 130 10.14 7.72 -4.16
N GLN A 131 9.04 8.47 -4.12
CA GLN A 131 8.64 9.27 -2.97
C GLN A 131 7.96 8.44 -1.87
N ALA A 132 7.58 7.18 -2.14
CA ALA A 132 6.78 6.40 -1.21
C ALA A 132 7.46 6.20 0.15
N LEU A 133 8.72 5.75 0.11
CA LEU A 133 9.54 5.59 1.31
C LEU A 133 9.80 6.92 2.06
N PRO A 134 10.34 7.99 1.45
CA PRO A 134 10.62 9.23 2.19
C PRO A 134 9.36 9.90 2.74
N ASP A 135 8.24 9.85 2.01
CA ASP A 135 6.96 10.36 2.49
C ASP A 135 6.44 9.55 3.68
N THR A 136 6.54 8.22 3.62
CA THR A 136 6.18 7.34 4.74
C THR A 136 7.04 7.62 5.97
N GLN A 137 8.36 7.82 5.80
CA GLN A 137 9.24 8.21 6.89
C GLN A 137 8.80 9.54 7.51
N ARG A 138 8.45 10.54 6.69
CA ARG A 138 7.97 11.83 7.16
C ARG A 138 6.66 11.70 7.95
N ILE A 139 5.70 10.93 7.45
CA ILE A 139 4.44 10.65 8.14
C ILE A 139 4.71 9.95 9.48
N GLN A 140 5.62 8.97 9.50
CA GLN A 140 5.95 8.24 10.71
C GLN A 140 6.60 9.10 11.80
N LEU A 141 7.27 10.21 11.45
CA LEU A 141 7.79 11.16 12.45
C LEU A 141 6.66 11.81 13.27
N ASN A 142 5.49 12.01 12.67
CA ASN A 142 4.31 12.54 13.34
C ASN A 142 3.54 11.44 14.07
N VAL A 143 3.24 10.34 13.36
CA VAL A 143 2.32 9.31 13.86
C VAL A 143 2.95 8.38 14.90
N LYS A 144 4.24 8.05 14.72
CA LYS A 144 5.03 7.22 15.65
C LYS A 144 4.34 5.87 15.96
N ALA A 145 3.78 5.23 14.94
CA ALA A 145 3.12 3.94 15.12
C ALA A 145 4.09 2.81 15.46
N ASN A 146 3.59 1.76 16.11
CA ASN A 146 4.40 0.58 16.41
C ASN A 146 4.80 -0.19 15.14
N VAL A 147 3.96 -0.19 14.11
CA VAL A 147 4.20 -0.86 12.83
C VAL A 147 3.78 0.05 11.68
N VAL A 148 4.58 0.06 10.62
CA VAL A 148 4.46 0.93 9.45
C VAL A 148 4.46 0.11 8.18
N SER A 149 3.64 0.53 7.23
CA SER A 149 3.58 -0.04 5.90
C SER A 149 3.12 0.96 4.87
N TRP A 150 3.40 0.68 3.60
CA TRP A 150 2.94 1.49 2.48
C TRP A 150 2.76 0.65 1.23
N TRP A 151 1.99 1.18 0.28
CA TRP A 151 1.76 0.52 -0.99
C TRP A 151 3.04 0.50 -1.85
N GLY A 152 3.47 -0.71 -2.24
CA GLY A 152 4.72 -0.92 -2.97
C GLY A 152 5.97 -1.10 -2.09
N GLN A 153 5.81 -1.34 -0.79
CA GLN A 153 6.90 -1.63 0.15
C GLN A 153 7.85 -2.75 -0.34
N GLU A 154 7.30 -3.78 -0.96
CA GLU A 154 8.06 -4.87 -1.57
C GLU A 154 8.94 -4.39 -2.74
N ILE A 155 8.46 -3.42 -3.52
CA ILE A 155 9.23 -2.84 -4.64
C ILE A 155 10.42 -2.06 -4.10
N ASP A 156 10.24 -1.29 -3.03
CA ASP A 156 11.33 -0.54 -2.40
C ASP A 156 12.39 -1.46 -1.79
N PHE A 157 11.98 -2.53 -1.11
CA PHE A 157 12.91 -3.55 -0.64
C PHE A 157 13.70 -4.16 -1.79
N LEU A 158 13.02 -4.56 -2.87
CA LEU A 158 13.66 -5.16 -4.03
C LEU A 158 14.63 -4.17 -4.70
N ARG A 159 14.27 -2.90 -4.82
CA ARG A 159 15.14 -1.87 -5.37
C ARG A 159 16.41 -1.71 -4.52
N TRP A 160 16.25 -1.59 -3.20
CA TRP A 160 17.37 -1.55 -2.26
C TRP A 160 18.24 -2.81 -2.34
N PHE A 161 17.62 -3.98 -2.43
CA PHE A 161 18.31 -5.27 -2.47
C PHE A 161 19.20 -5.39 -3.72
N ASN A 162 18.68 -4.99 -4.89
CA ASN A 162 19.44 -4.98 -6.14
C ASN A 162 20.66 -4.06 -6.10
N GLN A 163 20.54 -2.90 -5.45
CA GLN A 163 21.62 -1.93 -5.34
C GLN A 163 22.73 -2.38 -4.36
N ASN A 164 22.35 -3.07 -3.27
CA ASN A 164 23.26 -3.36 -2.17
C ASN A 164 23.84 -4.77 -2.15
N ARG A 165 23.12 -5.79 -2.65
CA ARG A 165 23.50 -7.22 -2.47
C ARG A 165 23.20 -8.08 -3.71
N PRO A 166 23.79 -7.81 -4.89
CA PRO A 166 23.38 -8.42 -6.15
C PRO A 166 23.69 -9.92 -6.33
N GLN A 167 24.38 -10.59 -5.39
CA GLN A 167 24.96 -11.93 -5.64
C GLN A 167 24.34 -13.10 -4.87
N LYS A 168 23.34 -12.89 -3.99
CA LYS A 168 22.67 -13.97 -3.24
C LYS A 168 21.14 -13.88 -3.39
N PRO A 169 20.37 -14.97 -3.17
CA PRO A 169 18.93 -14.85 -3.01
C PRO A 169 18.60 -13.94 -1.83
N ALA A 170 17.53 -13.15 -1.96
CA ALA A 170 17.03 -12.35 -0.86
C ALA A 170 16.68 -13.27 0.33
N SER A 171 16.87 -12.76 1.55
CA SER A 171 16.58 -13.50 2.78
C SER A 171 16.00 -12.58 3.84
N LEU A 172 15.42 -13.15 4.90
CA LEU A 172 14.93 -12.39 6.05
C LEU A 172 16.00 -11.44 6.62
N ASN A 173 17.26 -11.86 6.70
CA ASN A 173 18.34 -11.00 7.19
C ASN A 173 18.57 -9.77 6.32
N HIS A 174 18.38 -9.87 5.00
CA HIS A 174 18.47 -8.72 4.10
C HIS A 174 17.30 -7.76 4.31
N TYR A 175 16.10 -8.30 4.50
CA TYR A 175 14.91 -7.50 4.78
C TYR A 175 15.01 -6.78 6.13
N LEU A 176 15.47 -7.46 7.18
CA LEU A 176 15.71 -6.85 8.49
C LEU A 176 16.84 -5.81 8.45
N ALA A 177 17.88 -6.04 7.64
CA ALA A 177 18.93 -5.04 7.42
C ALA A 177 18.38 -3.79 6.73
N TRP A 178 17.51 -3.96 5.73
CA TRP A 178 16.83 -2.86 5.07
C TRP A 178 15.91 -2.09 6.02
N ALA A 179 15.05 -2.79 6.78
CA ALA A 179 14.16 -2.19 7.77
C ALA A 179 14.94 -1.36 8.80
N LYS A 180 16.10 -1.87 9.25
CA LYS A 180 17.01 -1.15 10.13
C LYS A 180 17.64 0.09 9.47
N GLU A 181 18.02 0.00 8.20
CA GLU A 181 18.63 1.10 7.46
C GLU A 181 17.65 2.25 7.23
N ILE A 182 16.41 1.94 6.84
CA ILE A 182 15.36 2.95 6.66
C ILE A 182 14.75 3.42 7.99
N ASN A 183 15.13 2.78 9.10
CA ASN A 183 14.68 3.10 10.45
C ASN A 183 13.15 3.12 10.60
N LEU A 184 12.47 2.11 10.05
CA LEU A 184 11.03 1.92 10.19
C LEU A 184 10.71 0.57 10.82
N PRO A 185 9.73 0.49 11.73
CA PRO A 185 9.26 -0.78 12.26
C PRO A 185 8.25 -1.39 11.27
N LEU A 186 8.69 -2.35 10.46
CA LEU A 186 7.91 -2.88 9.35
C LEU A 186 7.00 -4.06 9.75
N ILE A 187 6.19 -4.51 8.79
CA ILE A 187 5.06 -5.44 9.01
C ILE A 187 5.45 -6.88 9.34
N GLU A 188 6.69 -7.30 9.17
CA GLU A 188 7.18 -8.65 9.48
C GLU A 188 6.96 -9.04 10.95
N GLN A 189 6.87 -8.04 11.83
CA GLN A 189 6.55 -8.23 13.25
C GLN A 189 5.13 -8.77 13.46
N ASN A 190 4.19 -8.38 12.59
CA ASN A 190 2.78 -8.76 12.66
C ASN A 190 2.38 -9.76 11.57
N ASN A 191 3.18 -9.89 10.51
CA ASN A 191 2.97 -10.81 9.40
C ASN A 191 4.30 -11.43 8.93
N PRO A 192 4.80 -12.47 9.62
CA PRO A 192 6.06 -13.13 9.24
C PRO A 192 6.05 -13.76 7.84
N GLU A 193 4.88 -14.14 7.34
CA GLU A 193 4.72 -14.75 6.02
C GLU A 193 4.99 -13.76 4.88
N TYR A 194 4.74 -12.47 5.11
CA TYR A 194 5.01 -11.41 4.13
C TYR A 194 6.43 -11.48 3.58
N VAL A 195 7.41 -11.66 4.47
CA VAL A 195 8.82 -11.74 4.07
C VAL A 195 9.06 -12.94 3.17
N SER A 196 8.45 -14.09 3.49
CA SER A 196 8.61 -15.31 2.69
C SER A 196 8.12 -15.13 1.24
N TRP A 197 7.03 -14.39 1.03
CA TRP A 197 6.49 -14.10 -0.29
C TRP A 197 7.39 -13.15 -1.07
N ILE A 198 7.88 -12.09 -0.43
CA ILE A 198 8.84 -11.18 -1.07
C ILE A 198 10.10 -11.93 -1.49
N MET A 199 10.60 -12.86 -0.66
CA MET A 199 11.77 -13.67 -1.02
C MET A 199 11.49 -14.55 -2.24
N ALA A 200 10.30 -15.14 -2.35
CA ALA A 200 9.91 -15.91 -3.53
C ALA A 200 9.89 -15.04 -4.79
N VAL A 201 9.36 -13.81 -4.71
CA VAL A 201 9.35 -12.85 -5.82
C VAL A 201 10.77 -12.43 -6.22
N ALA A 202 11.64 -12.12 -5.25
CA ALA A 202 13.04 -11.78 -5.50
C ALA A 202 13.83 -12.90 -6.21
N GLN A 203 13.41 -14.15 -6.02
CA GLN A 203 14.00 -15.32 -6.65
C GLN A 203 13.36 -15.66 -8.01
N SER A 204 12.25 -15.01 -8.38
CA SER A 204 11.56 -15.26 -9.63
C SER A 204 12.38 -14.85 -10.85
N MET A 205 12.26 -15.61 -11.94
CA MET A 205 12.90 -15.30 -13.23
C MET A 205 12.51 -13.92 -13.78
N PHE A 206 11.29 -13.47 -13.48
CA PHE A 206 10.79 -12.16 -13.88
C PHE A 206 11.66 -11.04 -13.29
N TYR A 207 11.87 -11.08 -11.98
CA TYR A 207 12.69 -10.10 -11.28
C TYR A 207 14.17 -10.17 -11.69
N GLN A 208 14.71 -11.39 -11.87
CA GLN A 208 16.09 -11.58 -12.32
C GLN A 208 16.34 -10.97 -13.72
N ASN A 209 15.33 -10.95 -14.60
CA ASN A 209 15.42 -10.34 -15.92
C ASN A 209 15.31 -8.81 -15.90
N ILE A 210 14.46 -8.23 -15.03
CA ILE A 210 14.40 -6.77 -14.80
C ILE A 210 15.76 -6.27 -14.30
N ARG A 211 16.31 -6.95 -13.28
CA ARG A 211 17.63 -6.65 -12.73
C ARG A 211 18.73 -6.61 -13.80
N ARG A 212 18.73 -7.59 -14.73
CA ARG A 212 19.73 -7.67 -15.82
C ARG A 212 19.60 -6.52 -16.83
N ARG A 213 18.42 -5.93 -17.00
CA ARG A 213 18.19 -4.80 -17.91
C ARG A 213 18.62 -3.49 -17.27
N GLU A 214 18.33 -3.29 -15.99
CA GLU A 214 18.74 -2.09 -15.25
C GLU A 214 20.27 -2.00 -15.07
N GLN A 215 20.98 -3.12 -14.97
CA GLN A 215 22.46 -3.14 -14.90
C GLN A 215 23.17 -2.89 -16.24
N LYS A 216 22.44 -2.90 -17.36
CA LYS A 216 22.97 -2.67 -18.72
C LYS A 216 22.67 -1.26 -19.25
N SER A 217 21.87 -0.50 -18.51
CA SER A 217 21.56 0.91 -18.74
C SER A 217 22.54 1.80 -17.99
#